data_AF-A0A931T6B3-F1
#
_entry.id   AF-A0A931T6B3-F1
#
_cell.length_a   1.000
_cell.length_b   1.000
_cell.length_c   1.000
_cell.angle_alpha   90.00
_cell.angle_beta   90.00
_cell.angle_gamma   90.00
#
_symmetry.space_group_name_H-M   'P 1'
#
loop_
_entity.id
_entity.type
_entity.pdbx_description
1 polymer ?
#
loop_
_entity_poly.entity_id
_entity_poly.type
_entity_poly.pdbx_seq_one_letter_code
_entity_poly.pdbx_strand_id
1 'polypeptide(L)' 'MNRRVEELYRAAADLPERDRAELAGLLLESLEVEADQDVEIAWAQEIERRIREIETGEVTTIPWEEVRATLHARLAEKG' A
#
# COMPACT_ATOMS: atom_id res chain seq x y z
N MET A 1 -9.75 7.09 -28.26
CA MET A 1 -11.07 6.86 -27.63
C MET A 1 -11.00 7.35 -26.20
N ASN A 2 -11.85 8.30 -25.81
CA ASN A 2 -11.94 8.77 -24.43
C ASN A 2 -13.16 8.10 -23.77
N ARG A 3 -12.97 6.92 -23.15
CA ARG A 3 -14.02 6.27 -22.36
C ARG A 3 -14.09 6.94 -20.99
N ARG A 4 -15.29 7.16 -20.44
CA ARG A 4 -15.41 7.75 -19.10
C ARG A 4 -14.94 6.72 -18.07
N VAL A 5 -14.25 7.18 -17.02
CA VAL A 5 -13.74 6.31 -15.94
C VAL A 5 -14.85 5.45 -15.34
N GLU A 6 -16.05 6.00 -15.18
CA GLU A 6 -17.22 5.26 -14.67
C GLU A 6 -17.63 4.07 -15.56
N GLU A 7 -17.51 4.20 -16.89
CA GLU A 7 -17.85 3.12 -17.82
C GLU A 7 -16.83 1.98 -17.74
N LEU A 8 -15.54 2.33 -17.60
CA LEU A 8 -14.47 1.36 -17.40
C LEU A 8 -14.59 0.66 -16.04
N TYR A 9 -14.92 1.41 -14.99
CA TYR A 9 -15.17 0.85 -13.67
C TYR A 9 -16.31 -0.16 -13.69
N ARG A 10 -17.46 0.18 -14.30
CA ARG A 10 -18.61 -0.74 -14.38
C ARG A 10 -18.22 -2.04 -15.09
N ALA A 11 -17.55 -1.94 -16.24
CA ALA A 11 -17.08 -3.11 -16.97
C ALA A 11 -16.08 -3.95 -16.17
N ALA A 12 -15.17 -3.32 -15.42
CA ALA A 12 -14.23 -4.01 -14.54
C ALA A 12 -14.93 -4.65 -13.33
N ALA A 13 -15.95 -4.01 -12.77
CA ALA A 13 -16.69 -4.50 -11.62
C ALA A 13 -17.46 -5.81 -11.92
N ASP A 14 -17.86 -6.02 -13.18
CA ASP A 14 -18.54 -7.23 -13.64
C ASP A 14 -17.59 -8.44 -13.81
N LEU A 15 -16.26 -8.23 -13.75
CA LEU A 15 -15.29 -9.32 -13.84
C LEU A 15 -15.29 -10.21 -12.58
N PRO A 16 -14.86 -11.49 -12.70
CA PRO A 16 -14.55 -12.32 -11.54
C PRO A 16 -13.53 -11.65 -10.60
N GLU A 17 -13.60 -11.97 -9.30
CA GLU A 17 -12.75 -11.35 -8.28
C GLU A 17 -11.26 -11.41 -8.61
N ARG A 18 -10.79 -12.56 -9.09
CA ARG A 18 -9.39 -12.75 -9.50
C ARG A 18 -8.99 -11.77 -10.60
N ASP A 19 -9.80 -11.65 -11.64
CA ASP A 19 -9.51 -10.81 -12.80
C ASP A 19 -9.58 -9.32 -12.43
N ARG A 20 -10.47 -8.95 -11.48
CA ARG A 20 -10.49 -7.60 -10.89
C ARG A 20 -9.20 -7.29 -10.15
N ALA A 21 -8.70 -8.23 -9.34
CA ALA A 21 -7.45 -8.05 -8.61
C ALA A 21 -6.25 -7.92 -9.57
N GLU A 22 -6.21 -8.75 -10.62
CA GLU A 22 -5.18 -8.67 -11.67
C GLU A 22 -5.22 -7.32 -12.39
N LEU A 23 -6.40 -6.87 -12.81
CA LEU A 23 -6.56 -5.55 -13.45
C LEU A 23 -6.16 -4.41 -12.52
N ALA A 24 -6.51 -4.48 -11.24
CA ALA A 24 -6.09 -3.49 -10.25
C ALA A 24 -4.56 -3.44 -10.12
N GLY A 25 -3.88 -4.60 -10.12
CA GLY A 25 -2.43 -4.70 -10.13
C GLY A 25 -1.80 -4.03 -11.36
N LEU A 26 -2.28 -4.37 -12.56
CA LEU A 26 -1.78 -3.77 -13.81
C LEU A 26 -1.98 -2.25 -13.86
N LEU A 27 -3.10 -1.76 -13.33
CA LEU A 27 -3.36 -0.32 -13.25
C LEU A 27 -2.42 0.36 -12.25
N LEU A 28 -2.13 -0.27 -11.11
CA LEU A 28 -1.16 0.24 -10.14
C LEU A 28 0.25 0.28 -10.76
N GLU A 29 0.69 -0.80 -11.40
CA GLU A 29 1.97 -0.85 -12.13
C GLU A 29 2.06 0.23 -13.21
N SER A 30 0.96 0.54 -13.90
CA SER A 30 0.94 1.61 -14.90
C SER A 30 1.13 3.02 -14.32
N LEU A 31 0.91 3.19 -13.01
CA LEU A 31 1.12 4.43 -12.25
C LEU A 31 2.51 4.48 -11.60
N GLU A 32 3.21 3.35 -11.51
CA GLU A 32 4.59 3.30 -11.04
C GLU A 32 5.46 3.99 -12.11
N VAL A 33 5.70 5.28 -11.90
CA VAL A 33 6.75 6.01 -12.60
C VAL A 33 8.09 5.47 -12.12
N GLU A 34 9.10 5.47 -13.00
CA GLU A 34 10.48 5.15 -12.63
C GLU A 34 10.82 5.91 -11.33
N ALA A 35 11.03 5.14 -10.25
CA ALA A 35 11.23 5.72 -8.94
C ALA A 35 12.46 6.60 -8.98
N ASP A 36 12.33 7.82 -8.46
CA ASP A 36 13.47 8.71 -8.34
C ASP A 36 14.57 7.99 -7.54
N GLN A 37 15.75 7.85 -8.13
CA GLN A 37 16.86 7.11 -7.50
C GLN A 37 17.21 7.70 -6.13
N ASP A 38 17.02 9.00 -5.93
CA ASP A 38 17.25 9.66 -4.64
C ASP A 38 16.22 9.21 -3.60
N VAL A 39 14.97 8.97 -4.02
CA VAL A 39 13.91 8.43 -3.15
C VAL A 39 14.24 6.98 -2.77
N GLU A 40 14.63 6.14 -3.73
CA GLU A 40 15.01 4.74 -3.45
C GLU A 40 16.20 4.66 -2.47
N ILE A 41 17.22 5.49 -2.67
CA ILE A 41 18.38 5.57 -1.76
C ILE A 41 17.94 6.03 -0.37
N ALA A 42 17.09 7.06 -0.26
CA ALA A 42 16.59 7.54 1.02
C ALA A 42 15.77 6.47 1.76
N TRP A 43 14.95 5.70 1.03
CA TRP A 43 14.18 4.58 1.60
C TRP A 43 15.09 3.46 2.10
N ALA A 44 16.11 3.08 1.33
CA ALA A 44 17.08 2.07 1.75
C ALA A 44 17.80 2.47 3.05
N GLN A 45 18.27 3.73 3.12
CA GLN A 45 18.93 4.28 4.30
C GLN A 45 18.00 4.29 5.53
N GLU A 46 16.72 4.65 5.33
CA GLU A 46 15.72 4.67 6.40
C GLU A 46 15.41 3.26 6.92
N ILE A 47 15.28 2.27 6.03
CA ILE A 47 15.07 0.87 6.41
C ILE A 47 16.24 0.39 7.27
N GLU A 48 17.48 0.60 6.80
CA GLU A 48 18.68 0.21 7.55
C GLU A 48 18.75 0.89 8.92
N ARG A 49 18.41 2.19 9.00
CA ARG A 49 18.36 2.93 10.25
C ARG A 49 17.35 2.32 11.23
N ARG A 50 16.12 2.05 10.76
CA ARG A 50 15.06 1.48 11.61
C ARG A 50 15.39 0.08 12.11
N ILE A 51 16.01 -0.76 11.26
CA ILE A 51 16.46 -2.08 11.68
C ILE A 51 17.46 -1.95 12.82
N ARG A 52 18.49 -1.11 12.66
CA ARG A 52 19.47 -0.87 13.73
C ARG A 52 18.84 -0.39 15.01
N GLU A 53 17.96 0.60 14.95
CA GLU A 53 17.28 1.14 16.13
C GLU A 53 16.46 0.09 16.89
N ILE A 54 15.82 -0.83 16.16
CA ILE A 54 15.08 -1.95 16.74
C ILE A 54 16.05 -2.94 17.38
N GLU A 55 17.12 -3.32 16.68
CA GLU A 55 18.11 -4.29 17.15
C GLU A 55 18.91 -3.79 18.37
N THR A 56 19.21 -2.49 18.42
CA THR A 56 19.90 -1.86 19.56
C THR A 56 18.97 -1.51 20.72
N GLY A 57 17.65 -1.58 20.50
CA GLY A 57 16.65 -1.19 21.49
C GLY A 57 16.57 0.32 21.71
N GLU A 58 17.07 1.12 20.77
CA GLU A 58 16.94 2.59 20.78
C GLU A 58 15.48 3.04 20.64
N VAL A 59 14.64 2.20 20.04
CA VAL A 59 13.20 2.45 19.89
C VAL A 59 12.35 1.38 20.58
N THR A 60 11.25 1.82 21.19
CA THR A 60 10.21 0.92 21.71
C THR A 60 9.25 0.55 20.59
N THR A 61 9.20 -0.72 20.22
CA THR A 61 8.25 -1.23 19.21
C THR A 61 6.88 -1.51 19.81
N ILE A 62 5.82 -1.32 19.02
CA ILE A 62 4.46 -1.73 19.38
C ILE A 62 4.19 -3.12 18.79
N PRO A 63 3.64 -4.08 19.55
CA PRO A 63 3.24 -5.37 19.01
C PRO A 63 2.26 -5.22 17.83
N TRP A 64 2.47 -5.99 16.76
CA TRP A 64 1.60 -5.96 15.58
C TRP A 64 0.12 -6.15 15.90
N GLU A 65 -0.18 -7.03 16.87
CA GLU A 65 -1.53 -7.32 17.33
C GLU A 65 -2.27 -6.09 17.86
N GLU A 66 -1.55 -5.22 18.58
CA GLU A 66 -2.09 -3.97 19.13
C GLU A 66 -2.36 -2.95 18.02
N VAL A 67 -1.43 -2.82 17.06
CA VAL A 67 -1.60 -1.95 15.89
C VAL A 67 -2.80 -2.40 15.07
N ARG A 68 -2.90 -3.71 14.79
CA ARG A 68 -4.00 -4.30 14.01
C ARG A 68 -5.35 -4.08 14.70
N ALA A 69 -5.45 -4.34 16.00
CA ALA A 69 -6.68 -4.11 16.77
C ALA A 69 -7.11 -2.63 16.70
N THR A 70 -6.17 -1.71 16.85
CA THR A 70 -6.42 -0.26 16.76
C THR A 70 -6.93 0.16 15.37
N LEU A 71 -6.34 -0.38 14.30
CA LEU A 71 -6.79 -0.11 12.93
C LEU A 71 -8.22 -0.60 12.69
N HIS A 72 -8.56 -1.80 13.15
CA HIS A 72 -9.93 -2.33 13.04
C HIS A 72 -10.94 -1.49 13.82
N ALA A 73 -10.63 -1.08 15.05
CA ALA A 73 -11.50 -0.21 15.85
C ALA A 73 -11.79 1.12 15.12
N ARG A 74 -10.76 1.77 14.56
CA ARG A 74 -10.91 3.03 13.80
C ARG A 74 -11.76 2.88 12.54
N LEU A 75 -11.68 1.73 11.86
CA LEU A 75 -12.52 1.45 10.69
C LEU A 75 -13.98 1.25 11.10
N ALA A 76 -14.24 0.59 12.23
CA ALA A 76 -15.59 0.37 12.75
C ALA A 76 -16.26 1.67 13.25
N GLU A 77 -15.49 2.65 13.71
CA GLU A 77 -16.00 3.97 14.12
C GLU A 77 -16.38 4.90 12.95
N LYS A 78 -15.88 4.59 11.74
CA LYS A 78 -16.10 5.40 10.53
C LYS A 78 -17.19 4.85 9.59
N GLY A 79 -17.71 3.65 9.86
CA GLY A 79 -18.81 3.02 9.12
C GLY A 79 -20.15 3.23 9.79
#